data_AF-A0A9E2S7F6-F1
#
_entry.id   AF-A0A9E2S7F6-F1
#
_cell.length_a   1.000
_cell.length_b   1.000
_cell.length_c   1.000
_cell.angle_alpha   90.00
_cell.angle_beta   90.00
_cell.angle_gamma   90.00
#
_symmetry.space_group_name_H-M   'P 1'
#
loop_
_entity.id
_entity.type
_entity.pdbx_description
1 polymer ?
#
loop_
_entity_poly.entity_id
_entity_poly.type
_entity_poly.pdbx_seq_one_letter_code
_entity_poly.pdbx_strand_id
1 'polypeptide(L)'
;MATGEEALGFGNKWYPDGFKNALSYQIGSDDIKIFSSPYFIASKLEAFKSLSRRNNNNGLQSSDFEDIIFVLENRSSVWEELNNTPSDVKKYLQSEFKNLLQNPRFEEWVDAHAGFGSPPATYYIIDGLEKFTSEKSDA
;
A
#
# COMPACT_ATOMS: atom_id res chain seq x y z
N MET A 1 23.43 7.25 5.87
CA MET A 1 22.35 6.63 6.68
C MET A 1 22.67 5.15 6.84
N ALA A 2 22.46 4.56 8.01
CA ALA A 2 22.72 3.14 8.22
C ALA A 2 21.65 2.31 7.50
N THR A 3 22.01 1.73 6.36
CA THR A 3 21.16 0.86 5.53
C THR A 3 21.38 -0.63 5.84
N GLY A 4 21.76 -0.97 7.07
CA GLY A 4 21.99 -2.34 7.48
C GLY A 4 20.71 -2.95 8.04
N GLU A 5 20.22 -4.03 7.41
CA GLU A 5 19.12 -4.88 7.91
C GLU A 5 19.34 -5.33 9.36
N GLU A 6 20.59 -5.39 9.82
CA GLU A 6 20.98 -5.81 11.16
C GLU A 6 20.74 -4.77 12.27
N ALA A 7 20.43 -3.52 11.95
CA ALA A 7 20.28 -2.49 12.99
C ALA A 7 18.93 -2.55 13.74
N LEU A 8 17.90 -3.22 13.20
CA LEU A 8 16.53 -3.15 13.75
C LEU A 8 15.76 -4.48 13.80
N GLY A 9 16.22 -5.58 13.18
CA GLY A 9 15.55 -6.89 13.25
C GLY A 9 14.15 -6.96 12.61
N PHE A 10 13.73 -5.90 11.91
CA PHE A 10 12.43 -5.78 11.22
C PHE A 10 12.62 -5.11 9.85
N GLY A 11 13.43 -5.71 8.98
CA GLY A 11 13.70 -5.18 7.65
C GLY A 11 12.46 -5.22 6.76
N ASN A 12 12.00 -4.06 6.28
CA ASN A 12 11.00 -3.98 5.22
C ASN A 12 11.70 -4.22 3.88
N LYS A 13 11.38 -5.33 3.21
CA LYS A 13 12.04 -5.73 1.95
C LYS A 13 11.94 -4.69 0.83
N TRP A 14 10.97 -3.78 0.90
CA TRP A 14 10.75 -2.74 -0.11
C TRP A 14 11.54 -1.46 0.15
N TYR A 15 12.21 -1.31 1.29
CA TYR A 15 12.99 -0.11 1.57
C TYR A 15 14.16 0.09 0.60
N PRO A 16 15.00 -0.91 0.28
CA PRO A 16 16.11 -0.70 -0.66
C PRO A 16 15.65 -0.17 -2.02
N ASP A 17 14.64 -0.80 -2.62
CA ASP A 17 14.10 -0.36 -3.91
C ASP A 17 13.27 0.91 -3.80
N GLY A 18 12.55 1.11 -2.69
CA GLY A 18 11.80 2.33 -2.43
C GLY A 18 12.71 3.56 -2.31
N PHE A 19 13.86 3.44 -1.64
CA PHE A 19 14.86 4.51 -1.58
C PHE A 19 15.53 4.73 -2.95
N LYS A 20 15.84 3.66 -3.68
CA LYS A 20 16.45 3.75 -5.01
C LYS A 20 15.54 4.45 -6.02
N ASN A 21 14.23 4.19 -5.96
CA ASN A 21 13.22 4.74 -6.86
C ASN A 21 12.48 5.95 -6.25
N ALA A 22 13.04 6.56 -5.20
CA ALA A 22 12.42 7.69 -4.52
C ALA A 22 12.32 8.91 -5.45
N LEU A 23 11.11 9.48 -5.51
CA LEU A 23 10.79 10.66 -6.30
C LEU A 23 11.32 11.91 -5.60
N SER A 24 11.88 12.85 -6.38
CA SER A 24 12.12 14.20 -5.88
C SER A 24 10.80 14.96 -5.84
N TYR A 25 10.52 15.59 -4.70
CA TYR A 25 9.35 16.45 -4.52
C TYR A 25 9.78 17.76 -3.88
N GLN A 26 9.37 18.88 -4.48
CA GLN A 26 9.75 20.20 -4.04
C GLN A 26 8.75 20.72 -3.00
N ILE A 27 9.23 21.16 -1.85
CA ILE A 27 8.45 21.81 -0.81
C ILE A 27 9.08 23.17 -0.50
N GLY A 28 8.42 24.25 -0.93
CA GLY A 28 8.98 25.59 -0.81
C GLY A 28 10.27 25.72 -1.63
N SER A 29 11.38 26.03 -0.95
CA SER A 29 12.71 26.11 -1.57
C SER A 29 13.48 24.79 -1.54
N ASP A 30 12.98 23.77 -0.84
CA ASP A 30 13.73 22.55 -0.55
C ASP A 30 13.24 21.38 -1.41
N ASP A 31 14.16 20.51 -1.81
CA ASP A 31 13.86 19.24 -2.46
C ASP A 31 13.95 18.10 -1.44
N ILE A 32 12.86 17.34 -1.31
CA ILE A 32 12.81 16.13 -0.50
C ILE A 32 12.69 14.89 -1.37
N LYS A 33 13.00 13.73 -0.79
CA LYS A 33 12.77 12.42 -1.41
C LYS A 33 11.58 11.74 -0.77
N ILE A 34 10.60 11.35 -1.59
CA ILE A 34 9.43 10.59 -1.15
C ILE A 34 9.36 9.26 -1.89
N PHE A 35 8.72 8.27 -1.29
CA PHE A 35 8.43 7.03 -2.00
C PHE A 35 7.37 7.29 -3.08
N SER A 36 7.46 6.57 -4.19
CA SER A 36 6.32 6.45 -5.10
C SER A 36 5.20 5.67 -4.41
N SER A 37 3.96 5.86 -4.86
CA SER A 37 2.79 5.21 -4.25
C SER A 37 2.90 3.68 -4.20
N PRO A 38 3.37 2.99 -5.26
CA PRO A 38 3.54 1.54 -5.21
C PRO A 38 4.51 1.07 -4.13
N TYR A 39 5.68 1.74 -3.98
CA TYR A 39 6.65 1.38 -2.94
C TYR A 39 6.17 1.76 -1.54
N PHE A 40 5.46 2.88 -1.39
CA PHE A 40 4.84 3.26 -0.12
C PHE A 40 3.82 2.21 0.32
N ILE A 41 2.84 1.89 -0.54
CA ILE A 41 1.81 0.88 -0.27
C ILE A 41 2.45 -0.49 0.01
N ALA A 42 3.45 -0.90 -0.79
CA ALA A 42 4.13 -2.17 -0.59
C ALA A 42 4.82 -2.24 0.78
N SER A 43 5.45 -1.15 1.20
CA SER A 43 6.08 -1.05 2.51
C SER A 43 5.05 -1.12 3.65
N LYS A 44 3.90 -0.46 3.48
CA LYS A 44 2.81 -0.47 4.47
C LYS A 44 2.16 -1.84 4.59
N LEU A 45 1.99 -2.57 3.48
CA LEU A 45 1.52 -3.95 3.51
C LEU A 45 2.48 -4.87 4.28
N GLU A 46 3.79 -4.75 4.09
CA GLU A 46 4.76 -5.54 4.87
C GLU A 46 4.70 -5.21 6.38
N ALA A 47 4.55 -3.93 6.74
CA ALA A 47 4.38 -3.51 8.13
C ALA A 47 3.06 -4.06 8.73
N PHE A 48 1.96 -3.92 8.00
CA PHE A 48 0.66 -4.48 8.36
C PHE A 48 0.74 -5.99 8.61
N LYS A 49 1.38 -6.75 7.71
CA LYS A 49 1.57 -8.20 7.84
C LYS A 49 2.41 -8.58 9.06
N SER A 50 3.48 -7.84 9.31
CA SER A 50 4.37 -8.06 10.46
C SER A 50 3.63 -7.90 11.79
N LEU A 51 2.78 -6.88 11.90
CA LEU A 51 1.94 -6.63 13.08
C LEU A 51 0.73 -7.58 13.16
N SER A 52 0.12 -7.90 12.03
CA SER A 52 -0.99 -8.86 11.87
C SER A 52 -0.72 -10.21 12.54
N ARG A 53 0.49 -10.75 12.33
CA ARG A 53 0.94 -12.02 12.93
C ARG A 53 0.94 -12.00 14.47
N ARG A 54 0.96 -10.82 15.08
CA ARG A 54 0.91 -10.63 16.54
C ARG A 54 -0.50 -10.28 17.05
N ASN A 55 -1.34 -9.65 16.22
CA ASN A 55 -2.61 -9.05 16.64
C ASN A 55 -3.84 -9.60 15.87
N ASN A 56 -3.85 -10.90 15.58
CA ASN A 56 -4.99 -11.62 14.99
C ASN A 56 -5.54 -10.99 13.68
N ASN A 57 -4.65 -10.42 12.87
CA ASN A 57 -4.98 -9.79 11.59
C ASN A 57 -6.16 -8.80 11.63
N ASN A 58 -6.17 -7.83 12.54
CA ASN A 58 -7.25 -6.83 12.59
C ASN A 58 -6.90 -5.53 11.85
N GLY A 59 -7.58 -5.26 10.73
CA GLY A 59 -7.43 -4.01 9.96
C GLY A 59 -8.08 -2.77 10.60
N LEU A 60 -9.04 -2.93 11.50
CA LEU A 60 -9.78 -1.80 12.11
C LEU A 60 -8.89 -0.84 12.90
N GLN A 61 -7.80 -1.33 13.49
CA GLN A 61 -6.93 -0.54 14.38
C GLN A 61 -5.51 -0.41 13.83
N SER A 62 -5.31 -0.71 12.55
CA SER A 62 -3.98 -0.63 11.95
C SER A 62 -3.78 0.69 11.25
N SER A 63 -2.82 1.48 11.75
CA SER A 63 -2.37 2.71 11.09
C SER A 63 -1.73 2.44 9.72
N ASP A 64 -1.08 1.29 9.54
CA ASP A 64 -0.53 0.93 8.22
C ASP A 64 -1.64 0.60 7.21
N PHE A 65 -2.74 0.01 7.66
CA PHE A 65 -3.90 -0.22 6.81
C PHE A 65 -4.63 1.09 6.49
N GLU A 66 -4.83 1.97 7.48
CA GLU A 66 -5.34 3.32 7.31
C GLU A 66 -4.55 4.10 6.25
N ASP A 67 -3.21 4.11 6.32
CA ASP A 67 -2.34 4.76 5.35
C ASP A 67 -2.54 4.21 3.91
N ILE A 68 -2.77 2.90 3.78
CA ILE A 68 -3.05 2.28 2.47
C ILE A 68 -4.38 2.80 1.93
N ILE A 69 -5.45 2.77 2.74
CA ILE A 69 -6.78 3.25 2.33
C ILE A 69 -6.72 4.73 1.98
N PHE A 70 -6.02 5.55 2.76
CA PHE A 70 -5.88 6.98 2.51
C PHE A 70 -5.27 7.27 1.13
N VAL A 71 -4.22 6.53 0.74
CA VAL A 71 -3.59 6.69 -0.58
C VAL A 71 -4.50 6.19 -1.70
N LEU A 72 -5.16 5.05 -1.53
CA LEU A 72 -6.11 4.51 -2.51
C LEU A 72 -7.31 5.45 -2.73
N GLU A 73 -7.74 6.14 -1.67
CA GLU A 73 -8.83 7.11 -1.70
C GLU A 73 -8.43 8.44 -2.35
N ASN A 74 -7.32 9.04 -1.91
CA ASN A 74 -7.05 10.45 -2.18
C ASN A 74 -6.08 10.70 -3.35
N ARG A 75 -5.46 9.65 -3.90
CA ARG A 75 -4.53 9.78 -5.02
C ARG A 75 -5.14 9.29 -6.33
N SER A 76 -5.64 10.23 -7.14
CA SER A 76 -6.34 9.93 -8.39
C SER A 76 -5.53 9.08 -9.39
N SER A 77 -4.20 9.19 -9.39
CA SER A 77 -3.29 8.43 -10.27
C SER A 77 -2.85 7.08 -9.71
N VAL A 78 -3.30 6.69 -8.50
CA VAL A 78 -2.77 5.51 -7.79
C VAL A 78 -2.91 4.23 -8.62
N TRP A 79 -4.06 4.01 -9.27
CA TRP A 79 -4.31 2.79 -10.04
C TRP A 79 -3.39 2.67 -11.26
N GLU A 80 -3.14 3.78 -11.96
CA GLU A 80 -2.19 3.84 -13.06
C GLU A 80 -0.75 3.58 -12.58
N GLU A 81 -0.36 4.21 -11.46
CA GLU A 81 0.96 4.02 -10.85
C GLU A 81 1.19 2.56 -10.42
N LEU A 82 0.18 1.94 -9.80
CA LEU A 82 0.20 0.52 -9.44
C LEU A 82 0.32 -0.38 -10.66
N ASN A 83 -0.32 -0.02 -11.78
CA ASN A 83 -0.27 -0.80 -13.00
C ASN A 83 1.04 -0.68 -13.77
N ASN A 84 1.71 0.47 -13.68
CA ASN A 84 2.97 0.79 -14.36
C ASN A 84 4.22 0.62 -13.49
N THR A 85 4.07 0.10 -12.26
CA THR A 85 5.19 -0.18 -11.35
C THR A 85 6.02 -1.39 -11.83
N PRO A 86 7.29 -1.55 -11.41
CA PRO A 86 8.08 -2.76 -11.70
C PRO A 86 7.35 -4.06 -11.37
N SER A 87 7.58 -5.09 -12.20
CA SER A 87 6.76 -6.31 -12.22
C SER A 87 6.83 -7.12 -10.92
N ASP A 88 7.94 -7.07 -10.19
CA ASP A 88 8.14 -7.66 -8.88
C ASP A 88 7.24 -7.01 -7.81
N VAL A 89 7.22 -5.67 -7.76
CA VAL A 89 6.35 -4.90 -6.86
C VAL A 89 4.88 -5.12 -7.25
N LYS A 90 4.54 -5.08 -8.55
CA LYS A 90 3.17 -5.32 -9.03
C LYS A 90 2.66 -6.69 -8.60
N LYS A 91 3.44 -7.75 -8.85
CA LYS A 91 3.10 -9.14 -8.46
C LYS A 91 2.89 -9.26 -6.96
N TYR A 92 3.75 -8.63 -6.16
CA TYR A 92 3.58 -8.60 -4.70
C TYR A 92 2.28 -7.92 -4.28
N LEU A 93 2.03 -6.69 -4.75
CA LEU A 93 0.84 -5.93 -4.41
C LEU A 93 -0.44 -6.67 -4.80
N GLN A 94 -0.48 -7.23 -6.01
CA GLN A 94 -1.60 -8.04 -6.47
C GLN A 94 -1.83 -9.27 -5.56
N SER A 95 -0.77 -9.96 -5.15
CA SER A 95 -0.87 -11.12 -4.27
C SER A 95 -1.43 -10.76 -2.89
N GLU A 96 -0.93 -9.69 -2.28
CA GLU A 96 -1.37 -9.27 -0.95
C GLU A 96 -2.81 -8.74 -0.98
N PHE A 97 -3.17 -7.91 -1.96
CA PHE A 97 -4.53 -7.42 -2.08
C PHE A 97 -5.53 -8.54 -2.39
N LYS A 98 -5.15 -9.55 -3.19
CA LYS A 98 -5.98 -10.77 -3.36
C LYS A 98 -6.25 -11.47 -2.03
N ASN A 99 -5.24 -11.59 -1.17
CA ASN A 99 -5.40 -12.20 0.13
C ASN A 99 -6.33 -11.38 1.03
N LEU A 100 -6.16 -10.04 1.04
CA LEU A 100 -7.01 -9.13 1.79
C LEU A 100 -8.47 -9.17 1.35
N LEU A 101 -8.73 -9.15 0.03
CA LEU A 101 -10.07 -9.23 -0.55
C LEU A 101 -10.81 -10.54 -0.19
N GLN A 102 -10.10 -11.61 0.16
CA GLN A 102 -10.70 -12.87 0.61
C GLN A 102 -11.14 -12.82 2.08
N ASN A 103 -10.78 -11.79 2.83
CA ASN A 103 -11.17 -11.67 4.23
C ASN A 103 -12.64 -11.22 4.33
N PRO A 104 -13.51 -11.96 5.04
CA PRO A 104 -14.93 -11.60 5.19
C PRO A 104 -15.18 -10.23 5.84
N ARG A 105 -14.20 -9.69 6.56
CA ARG A 105 -14.26 -8.37 7.22
C ARG A 105 -13.53 -7.28 6.46
N PHE A 106 -13.06 -7.56 5.24
CA PHE A 106 -12.28 -6.59 4.47
C PHE A 106 -13.06 -5.30 4.21
N GLU A 107 -14.31 -5.41 3.75
CA GLU A 107 -15.18 -4.26 3.50
C GLU A 107 -15.38 -3.42 4.79
N GLU A 108 -15.63 -4.08 5.92
CA GLU A 108 -15.73 -3.42 7.24
C GLU A 108 -14.46 -2.65 7.61
N TRP A 109 -13.28 -3.18 7.27
CA TRP A 109 -12.01 -2.48 7.53
C TRP A 109 -11.82 -1.29 6.61
N VAL A 110 -12.17 -1.41 5.33
CA VAL A 110 -12.09 -0.29 4.39
C VAL A 110 -13.05 0.81 4.85
N ASP A 111 -14.29 0.47 5.20
CA ASP A 111 -15.30 1.41 5.71
C ASP A 111 -14.83 2.16 6.96
N ALA A 112 -14.07 1.51 7.84
CA ALA A 112 -13.58 2.13 9.07
C ALA A 112 -12.57 3.27 8.83
N HIS A 113 -11.89 3.26 7.68
CA HIS A 113 -10.83 4.22 7.34
C HIS A 113 -11.15 5.10 6.13
N ALA A 114 -12.13 4.70 5.32
CA ALA A 114 -12.56 5.43 4.14
C ALA A 114 -13.43 6.65 4.51
N GLY A 115 -13.35 7.71 3.71
CA GLY A 115 -14.16 8.91 3.90
C GLY A 115 -15.66 8.65 3.76
N PHE A 116 -16.46 9.39 4.55
CA PHE A 116 -17.93 9.34 4.56
C PHE A 116 -18.59 10.05 3.35
N GLY A 117 -18.03 9.87 2.15
CA GLY A 117 -18.58 10.41 0.90
C GLY A 117 -19.90 9.75 0.48
N SER A 118 -20.58 10.33 -0.51
CA SER A 118 -21.72 9.70 -1.19
C SER A 118 -21.47 9.68 -2.71
N PRO A 119 -21.24 8.50 -3.32
CA PRO A 119 -21.14 7.18 -2.68
C PRO A 119 -19.91 7.06 -1.74
N PRO A 120 -19.96 6.18 -0.71
CA PRO A 120 -18.83 5.90 0.16
C PRO A 120 -17.57 5.51 -0.60
N ALA A 121 -16.42 5.92 -0.07
CA ALA A 121 -15.16 5.69 -0.75
C ALA A 121 -14.81 4.20 -0.91
N THR A 122 -15.29 3.39 0.02
CA THR A 122 -15.18 1.93 0.03
C THR A 122 -15.53 1.28 -1.30
N TYR A 123 -16.62 1.71 -1.96
CA TYR A 123 -17.09 1.07 -3.19
C TYR A 123 -16.06 1.16 -4.33
N TYR A 124 -15.49 2.34 -4.58
CA TYR A 124 -14.51 2.49 -5.65
C TYR A 124 -13.15 1.92 -5.27
N ILE A 125 -12.80 1.89 -3.98
CA ILE A 125 -11.56 1.26 -3.51
C ILE A 125 -11.63 -0.24 -3.76
N ILE A 126 -12.72 -0.90 -3.36
CA ILE A 126 -12.91 -2.33 -3.57
C ILE A 126 -12.94 -2.67 -5.07
N ASP A 127 -13.73 -1.94 -5.87
CA ASP A 127 -13.78 -2.14 -7.33
C ASP A 127 -12.41 -1.93 -8.00
N GLY A 128 -11.65 -0.91 -7.57
CA GLY A 128 -10.30 -0.67 -8.04
C GLY A 128 -9.33 -1.81 -7.70
N LEU A 129 -9.41 -2.34 -6.48
CA LEU A 129 -8.60 -3.49 -6.04
C LEU A 129 -8.98 -4.76 -6.80
N GLU A 130 -10.26 -5.03 -7.02
CA GLU A 130 -10.73 -6.18 -7.81
C GLU A 130 -10.22 -6.11 -9.25
N LYS A 131 -10.29 -4.93 -9.89
CA LYS A 131 -9.74 -4.72 -11.24
C LYS A 131 -8.23 -4.91 -11.26
N PHE A 132 -7.51 -4.23 -10.37
CA PHE A 132 -6.05 -4.29 -10.27
C PHE A 132 -5.54 -5.72 -10.07
N THR A 133 -6.24 -6.51 -9.24
CA THR A 133 -5.86 -7.89 -8.96
C THR A 133 -6.25 -8.87 -10.07
N SER A 134 -7.27 -8.55 -10.87
CA SER A 134 -7.70 -9.36 -12.03
C SER A 134 -6.80 -9.20 -13.25
N GLU A 135 -6.03 -8.11 -13.34
CA GLU A 135 -5.04 -7.92 -14.39
C GLU A 135 -3.93 -8.97 -14.33
N LYS A 136 -3.55 -9.53 -15.49
CA LYS A 136 -2.38 -10.40 -15.57
C LYS A 136 -1.13 -9.54 -15.38
N SER A 137 -0.31 -9.88 -14.39
CA SER A 137 1.06 -9.37 -14.34
C SER A 137 1.81 -9.92 -15.56
N ASP A 138 2.22 -9.05 -16.48
CA ASP A 138 3.03 -9.46 -17.63
C ASP A 138 4.29 -10.17 -17.13
N ALA A 139 4.57 -11.32 -17.76
CA ALA A 139 5.59 -12.27 -17.36
C ALA A 139 6.99 -11.69 -17.53
#